data_AF-A0AA96VX36-F1
#
_entry.id   AF-A0AA96VX36-F1
#
_cell.length_a   1.000
_cell.length_b   1.000
_cell.length_c   1.000
_cell.angle_alpha   90.00
_cell.angle_beta   90.00
_cell.angle_gamma   90.00
#
_symmetry.space_group_name_H-M   'P 1'
#
loop_
_entity.id
_entity.type
_entity.pdbx_description
1 polymer ?
#
loop_
_entity_poly.entity_id
_entity_poly.type
_entity_poly.pdbx_seq_one_letter_code
_entity_poly.pdbx_strand_id
1 'polypeptide(L)'
;MLTSNLGYIISALVLLALGAGGYAINDVMASQRLKVSNAAYQALLKDANNTAALETLKAKNPKLYAMYTFETALAKGDIEVLTQVSLSKDNPILADLATYQLSQLDANKSPKGELLSGMVLLQEGYELLKEKKVEEARLKFAQIETNSPLKQIAKNLEHYQGLK
;
A
#
# COMPACT_ATOMS: atom_id res chain seq x y z
N MET A 1 21.82 -58.56 18.55
CA MET A 1 22.06 -57.30 17.80
C MET A 1 20.72 -56.81 17.26
N LEU A 2 19.87 -56.18 18.07
CA LEU A 2 18.56 -55.67 17.62
C LEU A 2 17.96 -54.72 18.69
N THR A 3 18.68 -53.64 19.04
CA THR A 3 18.16 -52.65 20.02
C THR A 3 18.42 -51.19 19.66
N SER A 4 19.19 -50.85 18.60
CA SER A 4 19.44 -49.44 18.24
C SER A 4 18.32 -48.79 17.42
N ASN A 5 17.47 -49.56 16.73
CA ASN A 5 16.55 -49.00 15.73
C ASN A 5 15.24 -48.46 16.32
N LEU A 6 14.86 -48.89 17.53
CA LEU A 6 13.59 -48.49 18.15
C LEU A 6 13.59 -47.00 18.57
N GLY A 7 14.74 -46.51 19.05
CA GLY A 7 14.91 -45.09 19.41
C GLY A 7 14.80 -44.14 18.22
N TYR A 8 15.33 -44.53 17.05
CA TYR A 8 15.22 -43.73 15.83
C TYR A 8 13.79 -43.70 15.27
N ILE A 9 13.06 -44.81 15.36
CA ILE A 9 11.65 -44.88 14.91
C ILE A 9 10.76 -43.99 15.77
N ILE A 10 10.94 -44.03 17.10
CA ILE A 10 10.17 -43.18 18.03
C ILE A 10 10.50 -41.70 17.79
N SER A 11 11.78 -41.35 17.64
CA SER A 11 12.20 -39.97 17.33
C SER A 11 11.63 -39.45 16.01
N ALA A 12 11.61 -40.29 14.96
CA ALA A 12 11.02 -39.94 13.68
C ALA A 12 9.49 -39.72 13.77
N LEU A 13 8.79 -40.51 14.58
CA LEU A 13 7.35 -40.35 14.82
C LEU A 13 7.02 -39.06 15.59
N VAL A 14 7.84 -38.68 16.57
CA VAL A 14 7.68 -37.39 17.29
C VAL A 14 7.90 -36.21 16.35
N LEU A 15 8.93 -36.25 15.49
CA LEU A 15 9.18 -35.20 14.50
C LEU A 15 8.08 -35.10 13.44
N LEU A 16 7.53 -36.24 13.00
CA LEU A 16 6.37 -36.30 12.11
C LEU A 16 5.10 -35.70 12.75
N ALA A 17 4.84 -36.03 14.03
CA ALA A 17 3.70 -35.50 14.77
C ALA A 17 3.82 -33.98 15.01
N LEU A 18 5.01 -33.49 15.34
CA LEU A 18 5.29 -32.06 15.50
C LEU A 18 5.24 -31.30 14.17
N GLY A 19 5.76 -31.89 13.09
CA GLY A 19 5.74 -31.29 11.74
C GLY A 19 4.34 -31.22 11.14
N ALA A 20 3.54 -32.28 11.27
CA ALA A 20 2.14 -32.30 10.83
C ALA A 20 1.26 -31.40 11.71
N GLY A 21 1.49 -31.40 13.03
CA GLY A 21 0.83 -30.50 13.97
C GLY A 21 1.13 -29.03 13.67
N GLY A 22 2.39 -28.69 13.39
CA GLY A 22 2.80 -27.33 13.03
C GLY A 22 2.15 -26.81 11.74
N TYR A 23 2.00 -27.67 10.72
CA TYR A 23 1.36 -27.30 9.45
C TYR A 23 -0.17 -27.08 9.60
N ALA A 24 -0.86 -27.94 10.35
CA ALA A 24 -2.30 -27.79 10.59
C ALA A 24 -2.63 -26.59 11.50
N ILE A 25 -1.76 -26.29 12.49
CA ILE A 25 -1.89 -25.10 13.33
C ILE A 25 -1.74 -23.82 12.51
N ASN A 26 -0.84 -23.80 11.52
CA ASN A 26 -0.58 -22.60 10.72
C ASN A 26 -1.83 -22.15 9.93
N ASP A 27 -2.60 -23.08 9.37
CA ASP A 27 -3.76 -22.76 8.53
C ASP A 27 -4.99 -22.31 9.35
N VAL A 28 -5.22 -22.96 10.50
CA VAL A 28 -6.26 -22.56 11.47
C VAL A 28 -5.93 -21.20 12.11
N MET A 29 -4.66 -20.98 12.49
CA MET A 29 -4.23 -19.69 13.05
C MET A 29 -4.26 -18.57 12.01
N ALA A 30 -3.90 -18.84 10.75
CA ALA A 30 -3.99 -17.85 9.67
C ALA A 30 -5.45 -17.44 9.46
N SER A 31 -6.37 -18.41 9.42
CA SER A 31 -7.82 -18.17 9.28
C SER A 31 -8.39 -17.37 10.45
N GLN A 32 -8.00 -17.71 11.68
CA GLN A 32 -8.40 -16.98 12.88
C GLN A 32 -7.85 -15.55 12.89
N ARG A 33 -6.56 -15.38 12.53
CA ARG A 33 -5.91 -14.05 12.45
C ARG A 33 -6.62 -13.15 11.45
N LEU A 34 -6.97 -13.69 10.27
CA LEU A 34 -7.67 -12.98 9.21
C LEU A 34 -9.08 -12.57 9.65
N LYS A 35 -9.84 -13.49 10.27
CA LYS A 35 -11.18 -13.20 10.81
C LYS A 35 -11.14 -12.11 11.88
N VAL A 36 -10.21 -12.21 12.83
CA VAL A 36 -10.05 -11.24 13.93
C VAL A 36 -9.62 -9.87 13.39
N SER A 37 -8.65 -9.81 12.47
CA SER A 37 -8.24 -8.53 11.87
C SER A 37 -9.35 -7.87 11.06
N ASN A 38 -10.16 -8.66 10.33
CA ASN A 38 -11.28 -8.11 9.56
C ASN A 38 -12.38 -7.56 10.48
N ALA A 39 -12.69 -8.27 11.57
CA ALA A 39 -13.64 -7.78 12.56
C ALA A 39 -13.15 -6.49 13.23
N ALA A 40 -11.86 -6.42 13.57
CA ALA A 40 -11.24 -5.21 14.11
C ALA A 40 -11.30 -4.03 13.12
N TYR A 41 -10.96 -4.25 11.84
CA TYR A 41 -11.08 -3.23 10.81
C TYR A 41 -12.53 -2.75 10.63
N GLN A 42 -13.51 -3.67 10.57
CA GLN A 42 -14.93 -3.31 10.50
C GLN A 42 -15.41 -2.51 11.72
N ALA A 43 -14.90 -2.83 12.92
CA ALA A 43 -15.21 -2.05 14.11
C ALA A 43 -14.67 -0.62 13.99
N LEU A 44 -13.45 -0.44 13.47
CA LEU A 44 -12.86 0.87 13.23
C LEU A 44 -13.61 1.68 12.15
N LEU A 45 -14.13 1.04 11.11
CA LEU A 45 -14.97 1.72 10.10
C LEU A 45 -16.27 2.26 10.69
N LYS A 46 -16.79 1.64 11.76
CA LYS A 46 -17.99 2.09 12.47
C LYS A 46 -17.67 3.13 13.54
N ASP A 47 -16.56 2.94 14.24
CA ASP A 47 -16.08 3.81 15.31
C ASP A 47 -14.55 3.95 15.23
N ALA A 48 -14.10 5.06 14.66
CA ALA A 48 -12.70 5.35 14.47
C ALA A 48 -11.92 5.54 15.79
N ASN A 49 -12.60 5.71 16.92
CA ASN A 49 -12.00 5.90 18.24
C ASN A 49 -11.89 4.58 19.03
N ASN A 50 -12.27 3.44 18.45
CA ASN A 50 -12.20 2.15 19.11
C ASN A 50 -10.73 1.68 19.28
N THR A 51 -10.12 2.06 20.40
CA THR A 51 -8.72 1.76 20.72
C THR A 51 -8.42 0.26 20.82
N ALA A 52 -9.36 -0.54 21.33
CA ALA A 52 -9.20 -1.99 21.43
C ALA A 52 -9.16 -2.64 20.04
N ALA A 53 -10.01 -2.19 19.12
CA ALA A 53 -9.99 -2.64 17.73
C ALA A 53 -8.70 -2.20 17.03
N LEU A 54 -8.21 -0.98 17.29
CA LEU A 54 -6.96 -0.47 16.75
C LEU A 54 -5.75 -1.33 17.16
N GLU A 55 -5.60 -1.62 18.45
CA GLU A 55 -4.53 -2.47 18.96
C GLU A 55 -4.64 -3.91 18.44
N THR A 56 -5.86 -4.43 18.32
CA THR A 56 -6.11 -5.75 17.72
C THR A 56 -5.67 -5.78 16.26
N LEU A 57 -6.00 -4.75 15.47
CA LEU A 57 -5.64 -4.65 14.08
C LEU A 57 -4.12 -4.56 13.91
N LYS A 58 -3.46 -3.71 14.71
CA LYS A 58 -2.00 -3.54 14.73
C LYS A 58 -1.27 -4.85 15.03
N ALA A 59 -1.72 -5.58 16.07
CA ALA A 59 -1.07 -6.82 16.49
C ALA A 59 -1.32 -8.00 15.55
N LYS A 60 -2.52 -8.10 14.97
CA LYS A 60 -2.93 -9.26 14.17
C LYS A 60 -2.68 -9.08 12.67
N ASN A 61 -2.71 -7.86 12.17
CA ASN A 61 -2.46 -7.56 10.75
C ASN A 61 -1.81 -6.18 10.56
N PRO A 62 -0.48 -6.08 10.78
CA PRO A 62 0.25 -4.82 10.66
C PRO A 62 0.10 -4.12 9.29
N LYS A 63 -0.06 -4.89 8.20
CA LYS A 63 -0.27 -4.32 6.85
C LYS A 63 -1.62 -3.64 6.72
N LEU A 64 -2.68 -4.28 7.21
CA LEU A 64 -4.03 -3.68 7.21
C LEU A 64 -4.12 -2.50 8.19
N TYR A 65 -3.42 -2.57 9.32
CA TYR A 65 -3.26 -1.43 10.22
C TYR A 65 -2.56 -0.24 9.55
N ALA A 66 -1.47 -0.48 8.81
CA ALA A 66 -0.78 0.57 8.06
C ALA A 66 -1.69 1.22 7.00
N MET A 67 -2.49 0.41 6.28
CA MET A 67 -3.48 0.92 5.33
C MET A 67 -4.55 1.78 6.03
N TYR A 68 -5.14 1.30 7.13
CA TYR A 68 -6.12 2.07 7.90
C TYR A 68 -5.53 3.40 8.42
N THR A 69 -4.28 3.36 8.90
CA THR A 69 -3.58 4.55 9.41
C THR A 69 -3.36 5.57 8.28
N PHE A 70 -2.95 5.10 7.11
CA PHE A 70 -2.81 5.93 5.91
C PHE A 70 -4.15 6.53 5.46
N GLU A 71 -5.20 5.72 5.32
CA GLU A 71 -6.55 6.18 4.91
C GLU A 71 -7.11 7.24 5.88
N THR A 72 -6.96 7.02 7.18
CA THR A 72 -7.44 7.97 8.21
C THR A 72 -6.62 9.26 8.21
N ALA A 73 -5.31 9.18 8.02
CA ALA A 73 -4.45 10.35 7.90
C ALA A 73 -4.79 11.17 6.66
N LEU A 74 -5.05 10.53 5.52
CA LEU A 74 -5.55 11.20 4.31
C LEU A 74 -6.86 11.94 4.58
N ALA A 75 -7.85 11.27 5.17
CA ALA A 75 -9.16 11.85 5.42
C ALA A 75 -9.11 13.05 6.38
N LYS A 76 -8.18 13.04 7.34
CA LYS A 76 -8.01 14.11 8.33
C LYS A 76 -7.02 15.20 7.90
N GLY A 77 -6.29 15.00 6.80
CA GLY A 77 -5.17 15.86 6.44
C GLY A 77 -4.03 15.84 7.47
N ASP A 78 -3.80 14.70 8.12
CA ASP A 78 -2.79 14.53 9.16
C ASP A 78 -1.38 14.42 8.53
N ILE A 79 -0.73 15.57 8.37
CA ILE A 79 0.58 15.70 7.72
C ILE A 79 1.66 14.93 8.46
N GLU A 80 1.60 14.87 9.79
CA GLU A 80 2.60 14.17 10.61
C GLU A 80 2.56 12.67 10.33
N VAL A 81 1.36 12.08 10.38
CA VAL A 81 1.19 10.65 10.09
C VAL A 81 1.53 10.33 8.64
N LEU A 82 1.10 11.16 7.68
CA LEU A 82 1.48 10.96 6.27
C LEU A 82 3.00 11.03 6.06
N THR A 83 3.70 11.89 6.81
CA THR A 83 5.16 11.98 6.78
C THR A 83 5.80 10.71 7.37
N GLN A 84 5.24 10.15 8.43
CA GLN A 84 5.72 8.87 8.96
C GLN A 84 5.50 7.71 7.97
N VAL A 85 4.34 7.67 7.30
CA VAL A 85 4.03 6.66 6.29
C VAL A 85 4.97 6.76 5.08
N SER A 86 5.29 7.99 4.61
CA SER A 86 6.18 8.21 3.47
C SER A 86 7.62 7.74 3.70
N LEU A 87 8.04 7.62 4.95
CA LEU A 87 9.36 7.12 5.34
C LEU A 87 9.39 5.59 5.57
N SER A 88 8.24 4.91 5.50
CA SER A 88 8.15 3.47 5.77
C SER A 88 8.78 2.64 4.65
N LYS A 89 9.74 1.78 5.01
CA LYS A 89 10.34 0.81 4.08
C LYS A 89 9.54 -0.48 3.95
N ASP A 90 8.66 -0.77 4.90
CA ASP A 90 7.92 -2.03 4.96
C ASP A 90 6.74 -2.07 3.97
N ASN A 91 6.24 -0.91 3.56
CA ASN A 91 5.12 -0.78 2.62
C ASN A 91 5.45 0.29 1.56
N PRO A 92 6.32 -0.01 0.57
CA PRO A 92 6.79 0.96 -0.41
C PRO A 92 5.66 1.60 -1.24
N ILE A 93 4.56 0.87 -1.47
CA ILE A 93 3.38 1.40 -2.17
C ILE A 93 2.71 2.51 -1.34
N LEU A 94 2.49 2.28 -0.04
CA LEU A 94 1.91 3.30 0.84
C LEU A 94 2.84 4.48 1.04
N ALA A 95 4.15 4.22 1.11
CA ALA A 95 5.16 5.26 1.21
C ALA A 95 5.16 6.18 -0.02
N ASP A 96 5.08 5.61 -1.22
CA ASP A 96 5.01 6.39 -2.46
C ASP A 96 3.70 7.17 -2.57
N LEU A 97 2.56 6.56 -2.21
CA LEU A 97 1.26 7.24 -2.15
C LEU A 97 1.27 8.42 -1.16
N ALA A 98 1.85 8.24 0.02
CA ALA A 98 1.99 9.32 1.00
C ALA A 98 2.93 10.42 0.52
N THR A 99 4.04 10.06 -0.13
CA THR A 99 4.96 11.02 -0.78
C THR A 99 4.23 11.85 -1.83
N TYR A 100 3.46 11.19 -2.69
CA TYR A 100 2.64 11.85 -3.70
C TYR A 100 1.62 12.79 -3.08
N GLN A 101 0.87 12.34 -2.07
CA GLN A 101 -0.08 13.20 -1.38
C GLN A 101 0.58 14.43 -0.75
N LEU A 102 1.68 14.24 0.00
CA LEU A 102 2.39 15.33 0.66
C LEU A 102 2.94 16.35 -0.35
N SER A 103 3.41 15.88 -1.51
CA SER A 103 3.92 16.77 -2.56
C SER A 103 2.84 17.69 -3.14
N GLN A 104 1.58 17.27 -3.13
CA GLN A 104 0.46 18.06 -3.64
C GLN A 104 0.01 19.16 -2.67
N LEU A 105 0.45 19.14 -1.40
CA LEU A 105 0.10 20.17 -0.42
C LEU A 105 0.85 21.49 -0.66
N ASP A 106 1.99 21.44 -1.33
CA ASP A 106 2.78 22.61 -1.69
C ASP A 106 2.57 22.94 -3.16
N ALA A 107 1.67 23.89 -3.44
CA ALA A 107 1.32 24.31 -4.80
C ALA A 107 2.52 24.84 -5.61
N ASN A 108 3.65 25.14 -4.96
CA ASN A 108 4.87 25.61 -5.62
C ASN A 108 5.86 24.49 -5.94
N LYS A 109 5.55 23.24 -5.61
CA LYS A 109 6.42 22.09 -5.86
C LYS A 109 5.79 21.13 -6.87
N SER A 110 6.62 20.59 -7.75
CA SER A 110 6.23 19.47 -8.60
C SER A 110 5.79 18.29 -7.73
N PRO A 111 4.71 17.58 -8.13
CA PRO A 111 4.35 16.31 -7.53
C PRO A 111 5.53 15.33 -7.54
N LYS A 112 5.61 14.45 -6.54
CA LYS A 112 6.69 13.46 -6.41
C LYS A 112 6.12 12.06 -6.22
N GLY A 113 6.79 11.06 -6.75
CA GLY A 113 6.43 9.65 -6.59
C GLY A 113 7.17 8.83 -7.63
N GLU A 114 7.86 7.78 -7.18
CA GLU A 114 8.62 6.88 -8.04
C GLU A 114 7.68 5.89 -8.72
N LEU A 115 6.85 5.19 -7.92
CA LEU A 115 5.85 4.25 -8.43
C LEU A 115 4.72 4.99 -9.17
N LEU A 116 4.39 6.20 -8.71
CA LEU A 116 3.39 7.08 -9.29
C LEU A 116 3.96 8.08 -10.31
N SER A 117 5.18 7.84 -10.82
CA SER A 117 5.84 8.74 -11.78
C SER A 117 4.98 9.06 -13.02
N GLY A 118 4.21 8.11 -13.53
CA GLY A 118 3.25 8.35 -14.62
C GLY A 118 2.13 9.33 -14.24
N MET A 119 1.65 9.30 -12.99
CA MET A 119 0.68 10.27 -12.47
C MET A 119 1.31 11.65 -12.30
N VAL A 120 2.55 11.70 -11.81
CA VAL A 120 3.34 12.95 -11.71
C VAL A 120 3.44 13.62 -13.09
N LEU A 121 3.86 12.88 -14.11
CA LEU A 121 3.98 13.40 -15.48
C LEU A 121 2.63 13.86 -16.05
N LEU A 122 1.56 13.12 -15.79
CA LEU A 122 0.22 13.48 -16.25
C LEU A 122 -0.25 14.79 -15.60
N GLN A 123 -0.01 14.95 -14.30
CA GLN A 123 -0.37 16.15 -13.56
C GLN A 123 0.46 17.36 -14.01
N GLU A 124 1.78 17.21 -14.14
CA GLU A 124 2.65 18.28 -14.65
C GLU A 124 2.25 18.72 -16.06
N GLY A 125 1.92 17.77 -16.95
CA GLY A 125 1.44 18.09 -18.29
C GLY A 125 0.10 18.83 -18.26
N TYR A 126 -0.84 18.41 -17.40
CA TYR A 126 -2.13 19.10 -17.23
C TYR A 126 -1.97 20.53 -16.70
N GLU A 127 -1.03 20.76 -15.78
CA GLU A 127 -0.71 22.08 -15.24
C GLU A 127 -0.16 23.00 -16.35
N LEU A 128 0.73 22.49 -17.19
CA LEU A 128 1.24 23.20 -18.36
C LEU A 128 0.13 23.54 -19.37
N LEU A 129 -0.87 22.67 -19.56
CA LEU A 129 -2.03 22.98 -20.40
C LEU A 129 -2.84 24.17 -19.85
N LYS A 130 -3.03 24.27 -18.53
CA LYS A 130 -3.69 25.43 -17.91
C LYS A 130 -2.91 26.72 -18.15
N GLU A 131 -1.59 26.62 -18.20
CA GLU A 131 -0.69 27.74 -18.52
C GLU A 131 -0.55 28.03 -20.03
N LYS A 132 -1.30 27.33 -20.89
CA LYS A 132 -1.21 27.40 -22.37
C LYS A 132 0.14 26.97 -22.95
N LYS A 133 0.93 26.24 -22.18
CA LYS A 133 2.24 25.66 -22.55
C LYS A 133 2.06 24.28 -23.18
N VAL A 134 1.41 24.27 -24.35
CA VAL A 134 0.93 23.02 -25.00
C VAL A 134 2.08 22.11 -25.42
N GLU A 135 3.17 22.68 -25.94
CA GLU A 135 4.32 21.87 -26.38
C GLU A 135 5.06 21.27 -25.18
N GLU A 136 5.26 22.03 -24.10
CA GLU A 136 5.84 21.50 -22.86
C GLU A 136 4.97 20.41 -22.24
N ALA A 137 3.64 20.57 -22.28
CA ALA A 137 2.71 19.55 -21.81
C ALA A 137 2.85 18.24 -22.60
N ARG A 138 2.96 18.32 -23.94
CA ARG A 138 3.19 17.16 -24.81
C ARG A 138 4.49 16.44 -24.47
N LEU A 139 5.56 17.19 -24.18
CA LEU A 139 6.83 16.59 -23.74
C LEU A 139 6.69 15.81 -22.43
N LYS A 140 5.85 16.26 -21.48
CA LYS A 140 5.54 15.51 -20.26
C LYS A 140 4.73 14.25 -20.55
N PHE A 141 3.67 14.34 -21.34
CA PHE A 141 2.83 13.20 -21.74
C PHE A 141 3.59 12.14 -22.55
N ALA A 142 4.57 12.55 -23.34
CA ALA A 142 5.44 11.65 -24.09
C ALA A 142 6.27 10.73 -23.17
N GLN A 143 6.67 11.22 -22.00
CA GLN A 143 7.46 10.48 -21.00
C GLN A 143 6.64 9.41 -20.25
N ILE A 144 5.30 9.45 -20.33
CA ILE A 144 4.46 8.40 -19.76
C ILE A 144 4.68 7.12 -20.56
N GLU A 145 5.01 6.03 -19.85
CA GLU A 145 5.25 4.71 -20.42
C GLU A 145 4.16 4.26 -21.38
N THR A 146 4.55 3.64 -22.49
CA THR A 146 3.61 3.32 -23.59
C THR A 146 2.60 2.25 -23.20
N ASN A 147 2.98 1.33 -22.29
CA ASN A 147 2.10 0.29 -21.75
C ASN A 147 1.31 0.76 -20.51
N SER A 148 1.46 2.01 -20.07
CA SER A 148 0.74 2.54 -18.92
C SER A 148 -0.75 2.72 -19.24
N PRO A 149 -1.66 2.41 -18.30
CA PRO A 149 -3.09 2.74 -18.46
C PRO A 149 -3.32 4.25 -18.60
N LEU A 150 -2.38 5.09 -18.14
CA LEU A 150 -2.47 6.55 -18.27
C LEU A 150 -2.16 7.04 -19.69
N LYS A 151 -1.58 6.21 -20.55
CA LYS A 151 -1.15 6.67 -21.89
C LYS A 151 -2.32 7.13 -22.74
N GLN A 152 -3.47 6.45 -22.66
CA GLN A 152 -4.66 6.86 -23.39
C GLN A 152 -5.21 8.20 -22.88
N ILE A 153 -5.16 8.43 -21.56
CA ILE A 153 -5.58 9.69 -20.96
C ILE A 153 -4.67 10.83 -21.44
N ALA A 154 -3.35 10.60 -21.41
CA ALA A 154 -2.36 11.55 -21.88
C ALA A 154 -2.59 11.96 -23.36
N LYS A 155 -2.81 10.98 -24.24
CA LYS A 155 -3.16 11.23 -25.66
C LYS A 155 -4.44 12.07 -25.81
N ASN A 156 -5.47 11.77 -25.03
CA ASN A 156 -6.70 12.57 -25.07
C ASN A 156 -6.43 14.03 -24.67
N LEU A 157 -5.53 14.25 -23.71
CA LEU A 157 -5.13 15.59 -23.26
C LEU A 157 -4.20 16.32 -24.24
N GLU A 158 -3.40 15.63 -25.05
CA GLU A 158 -2.57 16.26 -26.10
C GLU A 158 -3.39 16.98 -27.19
N HIS A 159 -4.65 16.58 -27.34
CA HIS A 159 -5.63 17.23 -28.21
C HIS A 159 -6.39 18.37 -27.51
N TYR A 160 -6.26 18.50 -26.20
CA TYR A 160 -6.90 19.55 -25.41
C TYR A 160 -6.10 20.85 -25.52
N GLN A 161 -6.64 21.84 -26.23
CA GLN A 161 -5.97 23.14 -26.44
C GLN A 161 -6.16 24.14 -25.27
N GLY A 162 -6.48 23.67 -24.07
CA GLY A 162 -6.69 24.57 -22.91
C GLY A 162 -7.92 25.47 -23.02
N LEU A 163 -8.91 25.11 -23.84
CA LEU A 163 -10.10 25.93 -24.09
C LEU A 163 -11.28 25.48 -23.21
N LYS A 164 -11.39 26.09 -22.03
CA LYS A 164 -12.60 26.70 -21.46
C LYS A 164 -12.22 27.68 -20.37
#